data_AF-A0AAP0H6B7-F1
#
_entry.id   AF-A0AAP0H6B7-F1
#
_cell.length_a   1.000
_cell.length_b   1.000
_cell.length_c   1.000
_cell.angle_alpha   90.00
_cell.angle_beta   90.00
_cell.angle_gamma   90.00
#
_symmetry.space_group_name_H-M   'P 1'
#
loop_
_entity.id
_entity.type
_entity.pdbx_description
1 polymer ?
#
loop_
_entity_poly.entity_id
_entity_poly.type
_entity_poly.pdbx_seq_one_letter_code
_entity_poly.pdbx_strand_id
1 'polypeptide(L)'
;MANSEWYEPQYTSSSQEKGEGLHSLDVLKLLQFEFIALEACIEAACSSLGQEARTLEEEAHPALDKLTTKISTLNLERVRQIKSRLVDITGRVQKVRDELEHLLDDDEDMFQMYLSDNKKLDDVDQQLEMDDRVLQPMKSKDGDIGNALGRCSRTSIARSSIINKHRDVEELEMLLEAYFVQIDGTFNKLSTLREYVDDTEDYINIMLDDKQNHLLQMGVMLSTMTLIVGALVVMAGAFGMNINIQLFNGDTPAEKEAGMRRFLFTVGGGTIGGIFLYVIAITWYKKKWLLQ
;
A
#
# COMPACT_ATOMS: atom_id res chain seq x y z
N MET A 1 31.38 15.91 72.96
CA MET A 1 30.23 15.44 72.16
C MET A 1 30.61 14.04 71.67
N ALA A 2 30.50 13.02 72.52
CA ALA A 2 29.29 12.23 72.83
C ALA A 2 28.80 11.45 71.58
N ASN A 3 29.25 10.20 71.44
CA ASN A 3 28.48 8.93 71.63
C ASN A 3 27.87 8.47 70.29
N SER A 4 28.34 7.38 69.66
CA SER A 4 28.08 5.96 69.97
C SER A 4 26.58 5.63 70.02
N GLU A 5 26.05 4.93 69.01
CA GLU A 5 25.21 3.75 69.22
C GLU A 5 24.83 3.08 67.89
N TRP A 6 25.01 1.76 67.90
CA TRP A 6 24.48 0.78 66.97
C TRP A 6 22.95 0.79 66.98
N TYR A 7 22.29 0.50 65.85
CA TYR A 7 21.15 -0.45 65.79
C TYR A 7 20.65 -0.66 64.33
N GLU A 8 20.91 -1.85 63.79
CA GLU A 8 19.90 -2.63 63.03
C GLU A 8 19.23 -3.56 64.06
N PRO A 9 17.99 -4.10 63.94
CA PRO A 9 17.15 -4.28 62.73
C PRO A 9 15.61 -4.10 62.98
N GLN A 10 14.78 -4.32 61.94
CA GLN A 10 13.62 -5.26 61.89
C GLN A 10 12.53 -4.83 60.88
N TYR A 11 12.08 -5.83 60.11
CA TYR A 11 10.85 -5.88 59.32
C TYR A 11 9.61 -5.46 60.13
N THR A 12 8.76 -4.60 59.56
CA THR A 12 7.30 -4.68 59.76
C THR A 12 6.56 -4.29 58.49
N SER A 13 5.61 -5.14 58.13
CA SER A 13 4.73 -5.13 56.97
C SER A 13 3.86 -3.88 56.78
N SER A 14 3.41 -3.74 55.54
CA SER A 14 2.07 -3.29 55.10
C SER A 14 1.66 -1.83 55.34
N SER A 15 1.55 -1.08 54.24
CA SER A 15 0.35 -0.34 53.79
C SER A 15 0.73 0.31 52.44
N GLN A 16 0.48 -0.34 51.31
CA GLN A 16 -0.71 -0.15 50.49
C GLN A 16 -0.93 1.31 50.05
N GLU A 17 -0.21 1.71 48.99
CA GLU A 17 -0.67 2.74 48.06
C GLU A 17 -0.69 2.12 46.65
N LYS A 18 -1.75 1.34 46.38
CA LYS A 18 -2.24 1.09 45.03
C LYS A 18 -3.52 1.90 44.90
N GLY A 19 -3.38 3.11 44.36
CA GLY A 19 -4.47 4.08 44.32
C GLY A 19 -4.66 4.77 42.98
N GLU A 20 -4.03 4.32 41.87
CA GLU A 20 -4.21 4.98 40.56
C GLU A 20 -4.36 3.98 39.39
N GLY A 21 -4.64 2.71 39.69
CA GLY A 21 -4.96 1.68 38.68
C GLY A 21 -6.40 1.19 38.71
N LEU A 22 -7.24 1.72 39.61
CA LEU A 22 -8.56 1.15 39.89
C LEU A 22 -9.70 1.78 39.08
N HIS A 23 -9.52 2.99 38.53
CA HIS A 23 -10.55 3.63 37.70
C HIS A 23 -10.56 3.13 36.25
N SER A 24 -9.42 2.70 35.68
CA SER A 24 -9.38 2.14 34.32
C SER A 24 -9.93 0.71 34.27
N LEU A 25 -9.79 -0.06 35.36
CA LEU A 25 -10.24 -1.46 35.41
C LEU A 25 -11.74 -1.61 35.71
N ASP A 26 -12.38 -0.59 36.31
CA ASP A 26 -13.82 -0.57 36.56
C ASP A 26 -14.63 0.00 35.37
N VAL A 27 -14.01 0.82 34.50
CA VAL A 27 -14.61 1.21 33.21
C VAL A 27 -14.70 0.00 32.26
N LEU A 28 -13.74 -0.93 32.34
CA LEU A 28 -13.75 -2.19 31.57
C LEU A 28 -14.71 -3.26 32.12
N LYS A 29 -15.29 -3.07 33.31
CA LYS A 29 -16.11 -4.11 33.99
C LYS A 29 -17.61 -3.97 33.77
N LEU A 30 -18.06 -3.02 32.96
CA LEU A 30 -19.49 -2.89 32.66
C LEU A 30 -19.83 -2.77 31.18
N LEU A 31 -18.87 -2.94 30.27
CA LEU A 31 -19.24 -3.18 28.87
C LEU A 31 -19.99 -4.51 28.80
N GLN A 32 -21.23 -4.43 28.31
CA GLN A 32 -22.06 -5.60 28.05
C GLN A 32 -21.28 -6.53 27.09
N PHE A 33 -21.56 -7.84 27.13
CA PHE A 33 -20.72 -8.87 26.47
C PHE A 33 -20.52 -8.62 24.95
N GLU A 34 -21.46 -7.90 24.33
CA GLU A 34 -21.45 -7.44 22.95
C GLU A 34 -20.27 -6.53 22.62
N PHE A 35 -19.94 -5.53 23.45
CA PHE A 35 -18.85 -4.60 23.15
C PHE A 35 -17.48 -5.21 23.39
N ILE A 36 -17.35 -6.11 24.36
CA ILE A 36 -16.13 -6.89 24.57
C ILE A 36 -15.85 -7.77 23.35
N ALA A 37 -16.89 -8.40 22.78
CA ALA A 37 -16.75 -9.19 21.58
C ALA A 37 -16.42 -8.32 20.35
N LEU A 38 -17.05 -7.16 20.22
CA LEU A 38 -16.77 -6.21 19.15
C LEU A 38 -15.34 -5.67 19.22
N GLU A 39 -14.91 -5.19 20.39
CA GLU A 39 -13.55 -4.72 20.67
C GLU A 39 -12.53 -5.80 20.30
N ALA A 40 -12.73 -7.05 20.76
CA ALA A 40 -11.83 -8.15 20.43
C ALA A 40 -11.76 -8.44 18.92
N CYS A 41 -12.88 -8.33 18.19
CA CYS A 41 -12.92 -8.52 16.75
C CYS A 41 -12.20 -7.39 15.99
N ILE A 42 -12.49 -6.14 16.35
CA ILE A 42 -11.89 -4.95 15.72
C ILE A 42 -10.41 -4.87 16.04
N GLU A 43 -10.00 -5.12 17.29
CA GLU A 43 -8.59 -5.21 17.70
C GLU A 43 -7.85 -6.27 16.86
N ALA A 44 -8.43 -7.46 16.70
CA ALA A 44 -7.82 -8.51 15.88
C ALA A 44 -7.68 -8.09 14.41
N ALA A 45 -8.71 -7.45 13.84
CA ALA A 45 -8.68 -6.96 12.46
C ALA A 45 -7.65 -5.83 12.26
N CYS A 46 -7.68 -4.80 13.11
CA CYS A 46 -6.76 -3.67 13.06
C CYS A 46 -5.32 -4.10 13.35
N SER A 47 -5.09 -4.99 14.32
CA SER A 47 -3.77 -5.55 14.60
C SER A 47 -3.25 -6.39 13.43
N SER A 48 -4.10 -7.23 12.83
CA SER A 48 -3.71 -8.03 11.66
C SER A 48 -3.33 -7.15 10.47
N LEU A 49 -4.15 -6.15 10.14
CA LEU A 49 -3.90 -5.25 9.01
C LEU A 49 -2.69 -4.36 9.28
N GLY A 50 -2.56 -3.85 10.51
CA GLY A 50 -1.41 -3.04 10.93
C GLY A 50 -0.09 -3.82 10.90
N GLN A 51 -0.09 -5.09 11.30
CA GLN A 51 1.09 -5.95 11.20
C GLN A 51 1.48 -6.23 9.75
N GLU A 52 0.49 -6.52 8.90
CA GLU A 52 0.72 -6.77 7.47
C GLU A 52 1.27 -5.53 6.76
N ALA A 53 0.73 -4.35 7.09
CA ALA A 53 1.20 -3.06 6.60
C ALA A 53 2.65 -2.77 7.01
N ARG A 54 3.01 -2.97 8.29
CA ARG A 54 4.39 -2.79 8.77
C ARG A 54 5.37 -3.74 8.11
N THR A 55 4.99 -5.01 7.99
CA THR A 55 5.84 -6.02 7.33
C THR A 55 6.09 -5.64 5.87
N LEU A 56 5.05 -5.16 5.17
CA LEU A 56 5.18 -4.68 3.80
C LEU A 56 6.11 -3.47 3.71
N GLU A 57 5.99 -2.49 4.62
CA GLU A 57 6.84 -1.29 4.67
C GLU A 57 8.33 -1.65 4.85
N GLU A 58 8.63 -2.56 5.79
CA GLU A 58 9.98 -3.06 6.04
C GLU A 58 10.59 -3.80 4.84
N GLU A 59 9.77 -4.52 4.07
CA GLU A 59 10.21 -5.20 2.84
C GLU A 59 10.32 -4.24 1.64
N ALA A 60 9.47 -3.21 1.57
CA ALA A 60 9.36 -2.32 0.42
C ALA A 60 10.58 -1.41 0.27
N HIS A 61 10.98 -0.71 1.33
CA HIS A 61 12.12 0.22 1.30
C HIS A 61 13.41 -0.39 0.75
N PRO A 62 13.91 -1.55 1.24
CA PRO A 62 15.14 -2.14 0.69
C PRO A 62 14.97 -2.69 -0.73
N ALA A 63 13.77 -3.12 -1.12
CA ALA A 63 13.52 -3.59 -2.48
C ALA A 63 13.54 -2.44 -3.50
N LEU A 64 12.94 -1.30 -3.14
CA LEU A 64 12.90 -0.08 -3.95
C LEU A 64 14.31 0.51 -4.12
N ASP A 65 15.08 0.64 -3.03
CA ASP A 65 16.46 1.13 -3.09
C ASP A 65 17.37 0.23 -3.95
N LYS A 66 17.20 -1.09 -3.83
CA LYS A 66 17.93 -2.06 -4.66
C LYS A 66 17.57 -1.96 -6.15
N LEU A 67 16.33 -1.58 -6.47
CA LEU A 67 15.90 -1.39 -7.84
C LEU A 67 16.46 -0.09 -8.44
N THR A 68 16.49 0.98 -7.64
CA THR A 68 17.10 2.27 -8.00
C THR A 68 18.60 2.13 -8.28
N THR A 69 19.33 1.30 -7.50
CA THR A 69 20.76 1.06 -7.73
C THR A 69 21.04 0.14 -8.91
N LYS A 70 20.20 -0.88 -9.14
CA LYS A 70 20.36 -1.81 -10.26
C LYS A 70 19.01 -2.25 -10.82
N ILE A 71 18.68 -1.71 -12.00
CA ILE A 71 17.54 -2.15 -12.79
C ILE A 71 17.82 -3.56 -13.32
N SER A 72 17.15 -4.53 -12.71
CA SER A 72 17.20 -5.94 -13.05
C SER A 72 15.78 -6.48 -13.07
N THR A 73 15.49 -7.39 -14.00
CA THR A 73 14.19 -8.06 -14.11
C THR A 73 13.75 -8.72 -12.80
N LEU A 74 14.69 -9.24 -12.00
CA LEU A 74 14.42 -9.82 -10.69
C LEU A 74 13.99 -8.78 -9.65
N ASN A 75 14.62 -7.59 -9.65
CA ASN A 75 14.26 -6.51 -8.73
C ASN A 75 12.92 -5.88 -9.12
N LEU A 76 12.65 -5.75 -10.43
CA LEU A 76 11.36 -5.31 -10.96
C LEU A 76 10.23 -6.25 -10.55
N GLU A 77 10.43 -7.57 -10.65
CA GLU A 77 9.40 -8.53 -10.23
C GLU A 77 9.13 -8.46 -8.72
N ARG A 78 10.17 -8.26 -7.90
CA ARG A 78 9.99 -8.05 -6.45
C ARG A 78 9.19 -6.79 -6.15
N VAL A 79 9.49 -5.66 -6.80
CA VAL A 79 8.73 -4.43 -6.62
C VAL A 79 7.30 -4.57 -7.14
N ARG A 80 7.08 -5.30 -8.23
CA ARG A 80 5.74 -5.62 -8.73
C ARG A 80 4.94 -6.46 -7.72
N GLN A 81 5.57 -7.44 -7.08
CA GLN A 81 4.96 -8.24 -6.01
C GLN A 81 4.62 -7.38 -4.79
N ILE A 82 5.52 -6.49 -4.38
CA ILE A 82 5.29 -5.52 -3.29
C ILE A 82 4.11 -4.60 -3.64
N LYS A 83 4.08 -4.03 -4.85
CA LYS A 83 2.97 -3.19 -5.32
C LYS A 83 1.63 -3.95 -5.32
N SER A 84 1.63 -5.21 -5.76
CA SER A 84 0.43 -6.05 -5.71
C SER A 84 -0.06 -6.27 -4.28
N ARG A 85 0.85 -6.56 -3.33
CA ARG A 85 0.51 -6.70 -1.89
C ARG A 85 0.04 -5.38 -1.30
N LEU A 86 0.66 -4.27 -1.68
CA LEU A 86 0.29 -2.93 -1.24
C LEU A 86 -1.14 -2.59 -1.63
N VAL A 87 -1.52 -2.85 -2.87
CA VAL A 87 -2.89 -2.62 -3.36
C VAL A 87 -3.91 -3.48 -2.62
N ASP A 88 -3.59 -4.76 -2.37
CA ASP A 88 -4.49 -5.67 -1.63
C ASP A 88 -4.71 -5.21 -0.18
N ILE A 89 -3.63 -4.92 0.54
CA ILE A 89 -3.70 -4.49 1.96
C ILE A 89 -4.37 -3.13 2.06
N THR A 90 -4.04 -2.18 1.18
CA THR A 90 -4.67 -0.85 1.16
C THR A 90 -6.18 -0.98 0.92
N GLY A 91 -6.60 -1.85 0.00
CA GLY A 91 -8.02 -2.10 -0.25
C GLY A 91 -8.74 -2.74 0.95
N ARG A 92 -8.08 -3.64 1.69
CA ARG A 92 -8.62 -4.23 2.91
C ARG A 92 -8.73 -3.22 4.06
N VAL A 93 -7.70 -2.39 4.27
CA VAL A 93 -7.69 -1.30 5.25
C VAL A 93 -8.78 -0.27 4.94
N GLN A 94 -8.91 0.11 3.67
CA GLN A 94 -9.92 1.07 3.25
C GLN A 94 -11.33 0.55 3.53
N LYS A 95 -11.64 -0.71 3.23
CA LYS A 95 -12.95 -1.29 3.55
C LYS A 95 -13.27 -1.26 5.05
N VAL A 96 -12.30 -1.60 5.90
CA VAL A 96 -12.51 -1.56 7.36
C VAL A 96 -12.71 -0.13 7.83
N ARG A 97 -11.95 0.82 7.28
CA ARG A 97 -12.13 2.25 7.58
C ARG A 97 -13.50 2.76 7.15
N ASP A 98 -13.91 2.47 5.92
CA ASP A 98 -15.18 2.94 5.36
C ASP A 98 -16.39 2.35 6.12
N GLU A 99 -16.32 1.07 6.55
CA GLU A 99 -17.36 0.45 7.38
C GLU A 99 -17.41 1.08 8.78
N LEU A 100 -16.23 1.38 9.36
CA LEU A 100 -16.14 2.00 10.68
C LEU A 100 -16.62 3.46 10.67
N GLU A 101 -16.34 4.20 9.60
CA GLU A 101 -16.89 5.55 9.36
C GLU A 101 -18.42 5.50 9.26
N HIS A 102 -18.96 4.55 8.49
CA HIS A 102 -20.40 4.40 8.35
C HIS A 102 -21.10 4.10 9.69
N LEU A 103 -20.50 3.26 10.53
CA LEU A 103 -21.00 2.94 11.87
C LEU A 103 -20.91 4.12 12.85
N LEU A 104 -19.91 5.01 12.66
CA LEU A 104 -19.75 6.21 13.48
C LEU A 104 -20.74 7.32 13.08
N ASP A 105 -21.12 7.38 11.81
CA ASP A 105 -22.00 8.40 11.24
C ASP A 105 -23.50 8.20 11.58
N ASP A 106 -23.94 6.97 11.88
CA ASP A 106 -25.35 6.65 12.15
C ASP A 106 -25.60 6.15 13.59
N ASP A 107 -26.12 7.05 14.43
CA ASP A 107 -26.52 6.75 15.80
C ASP A 107 -27.51 5.58 15.89
N GLU A 108 -28.39 5.37 14.90
CA GLU A 108 -29.37 4.28 14.91
C GLU A 108 -28.70 2.91 14.76
N ASP A 109 -27.66 2.80 13.93
CA ASP A 109 -26.86 1.59 13.80
C ASP A 109 -26.04 1.33 15.06
N MET A 110 -25.56 2.38 15.71
CA MET A 110 -24.90 2.30 17.02
C MET A 110 -25.88 1.78 18.09
N PHE A 111 -27.11 2.28 18.12
CA PHE A 111 -28.17 1.81 19.03
C PHE A 111 -28.61 0.37 18.79
N GLN A 112 -28.55 -0.13 17.55
CA GLN A 112 -28.91 -1.50 17.22
C GLN A 112 -27.91 -2.54 17.77
N MET A 113 -26.66 -2.14 18.07
CA MET A 113 -25.66 -3.05 18.66
C MET A 113 -25.92 -3.40 20.14
N TYR A 114 -26.82 -2.69 20.83
CA TYR A 114 -27.22 -2.96 22.22
C TYR A 114 -28.19 -4.15 22.27
N LEU A 115 -27.66 -5.36 22.11
CA LEU A 115 -28.42 -6.60 22.05
C LEU A 115 -29.00 -7.02 23.41
N SER A 116 -28.34 -6.67 24.53
CA SER A 116 -28.80 -7.08 25.87
C SER A 116 -30.06 -6.35 26.35
N ASP A 117 -30.25 -5.09 25.97
CA ASP A 117 -31.42 -4.31 26.42
C ASP A 117 -32.66 -4.54 25.55
N ASN A 118 -32.47 -4.86 24.26
CA ASN A 118 -33.57 -5.31 23.40
C ASN A 118 -34.17 -6.64 23.86
N LYS A 119 -33.35 -7.55 24.39
CA LYS A 119 -33.81 -8.85 24.91
C LYS A 119 -34.65 -8.75 26.19
N LYS A 120 -34.38 -7.76 27.04
CA LYS A 120 -35.18 -7.50 28.25
C LYS A 120 -36.57 -6.93 27.92
N LEU A 121 -36.70 -6.21 26.81
CA LEU A 121 -38.00 -5.69 26.35
C LEU A 121 -38.88 -6.82 25.83
N ASP A 122 -38.32 -7.79 25.10
CA ASP A 122 -39.05 -8.97 24.64
C ASP A 122 -39.56 -9.86 25.79
N ASP A 123 -38.74 -10.07 26.84
CA ASP A 123 -39.16 -10.86 28.02
C ASP A 123 -40.30 -10.15 28.82
N VAL A 124 -40.32 -8.82 28.84
CA VAL A 124 -41.38 -8.04 29.52
C VAL A 124 -42.69 -8.04 28.73
N ASP A 125 -42.64 -7.98 27.39
CA ASP A 125 -43.84 -8.06 26.55
C ASP A 125 -44.48 -9.47 26.61
N GLN A 126 -43.66 -10.51 26.73
CA GLN A 126 -44.15 -11.89 26.84
C GLN A 126 -44.80 -12.20 28.21
N GLN A 127 -44.46 -11.45 29.27
CA GLN A 127 -45.17 -11.52 30.56
C GLN A 127 -46.45 -10.70 30.60
N LEU A 128 -46.58 -9.63 29.80
CA LEU A 128 -47.79 -8.79 29.76
C LEU A 128 -48.93 -9.40 28.93
N GLU A 129 -48.62 -10.27 27.96
CA GLU A 129 -49.66 -10.97 27.19
C GLU A 129 -50.32 -12.17 27.94
N MET A 130 -49.73 -12.63 29.06
CA MET A 130 -50.32 -13.68 29.88
C MET A 130 -51.26 -13.17 30.98
N ASP A 131 -51.17 -11.90 31.38
CA ASP A 131 -51.95 -11.35 32.50
C ASP A 131 -53.24 -10.61 32.07
N ASP A 132 -53.42 -10.33 30.76
CA ASP A 132 -54.62 -9.63 30.24
C ASP A 132 -55.82 -10.56 29.98
N ARG A 133 -55.73 -11.85 30.36
CA ARG A 133 -56.85 -12.81 30.27
C ARG A 133 -57.68 -12.93 31.56
N VAL A 134 -57.31 -12.27 32.65
CA VAL A 134 -57.97 -12.44 33.96
C VAL A 134 -58.35 -11.11 34.60
N LEU A 135 -59.13 -10.26 33.93
CA LEU A 135 -60.11 -9.41 34.63
C LEU A 135 -61.15 -8.80 33.67
N GLN A 136 -62.25 -9.51 33.40
CA GLN A 136 -63.47 -8.83 32.95
C GLN A 136 -64.20 -8.27 34.19
N PRO A 137 -64.46 -6.95 34.30
CA PRO A 137 -65.35 -6.45 35.34
C PRO A 137 -66.80 -6.56 34.85
N MET A 138 -67.55 -7.40 35.56
CA MET A 138 -69.01 -7.45 35.53
C MET A 138 -69.59 -6.07 35.88
N LYS A 139 -70.58 -5.65 35.08
CA LYS A 139 -71.40 -4.45 35.27
C LYS A 139 -72.06 -4.46 36.66
N SER A 140 -71.90 -3.39 37.45
CA SER A 140 -72.83 -3.03 38.54
C SER A 140 -72.72 -1.54 38.88
N LYS A 141 -73.88 -0.92 39.08
CA LYS A 141 -74.09 0.46 39.55
C LYS A 141 -73.71 0.58 41.02
N ASP A 142 -72.93 1.58 41.39
CA ASP A 142 -73.32 2.73 42.23
C ASP A 142 -72.10 3.61 42.49
N GLY A 143 -72.35 4.84 42.94
CA GLY A 143 -71.39 5.94 42.91
C GLY A 143 -70.27 5.92 43.95
N ASP A 144 -69.63 7.09 43.98
CA ASP A 144 -68.74 7.64 45.01
C ASP A 144 -67.24 7.76 44.67
N ILE A 145 -66.69 8.77 45.33
CA ILE A 145 -65.57 9.64 44.98
C ILE A 145 -64.19 8.98 45.08
N GLY A 146 -63.31 9.35 44.15
CA GLY A 146 -61.87 9.53 44.40
C GLY A 146 -60.96 8.33 44.19
N ASN A 147 -60.22 8.33 43.07
CA ASN A 147 -58.76 8.15 43.12
C ASN A 147 -58.11 8.51 41.77
N ALA A 148 -57.71 9.77 41.62
CA ALA A 148 -56.85 10.22 40.54
C ALA A 148 -55.39 10.19 41.00
N LEU A 149 -54.81 9.00 41.19
CA LEU A 149 -53.36 8.87 41.39
C LEU A 149 -52.89 7.44 41.07
N GLY A 150 -52.74 7.13 39.78
CA GLY A 150 -52.22 5.83 39.34
C GLY A 150 -51.38 5.89 38.07
N ARG A 151 -50.93 7.08 37.63
CA ARG A 151 -50.34 7.25 36.30
C ARG A 151 -49.00 7.99 36.25
N CYS A 152 -48.25 8.01 37.36
CA CYS A 152 -46.99 8.77 37.44
C CYS A 152 -45.70 7.94 37.42
N SER A 153 -45.76 6.60 37.44
CA SER A 153 -44.52 5.77 37.45
C SER A 153 -43.97 5.43 36.06
N ARG A 154 -44.73 5.70 34.97
CA ARG A 154 -44.28 5.39 33.59
C ARG A 154 -43.35 6.47 33.01
N THR A 155 -43.43 7.71 33.49
CA THR A 155 -42.66 8.85 32.94
C THR A 155 -41.26 8.97 33.51
N SER A 156 -41.01 8.45 34.70
CA SER A 156 -39.68 8.44 35.36
C SER A 156 -38.78 7.31 34.84
N ILE A 157 -39.33 6.10 34.67
CA ILE A 157 -38.59 4.94 34.15
C ILE A 157 -38.15 5.17 32.70
N ALA A 158 -39.03 5.75 31.87
CA ALA A 158 -38.70 6.08 30.48
C ALA A 158 -37.60 7.14 30.35
N ARG A 159 -37.49 8.08 31.30
CA ARG A 159 -36.42 9.09 31.29
C ARG A 159 -35.07 8.50 31.72
N SER A 160 -35.05 7.61 32.71
CA SER A 160 -33.81 6.93 33.12
C SER A 160 -33.29 5.96 32.07
N SER A 161 -34.16 5.27 31.32
CA SER A 161 -33.73 4.36 30.25
C SER A 161 -33.12 5.10 29.07
N ILE A 162 -33.65 6.28 28.70
CA ILE A 162 -33.10 7.11 27.62
C ILE A 162 -31.72 7.68 28.00
N ILE A 163 -31.53 8.11 29.26
CA ILE A 163 -30.25 8.67 29.74
C ILE A 163 -29.17 7.59 29.80
N ASN A 164 -29.51 6.36 30.22
CA ASN A 164 -28.55 5.25 30.19
C ASN A 164 -28.21 4.87 28.74
N LYS A 165 -29.19 4.82 27.83
CA LYS A 165 -28.96 4.48 26.42
C LYS A 165 -28.00 5.46 25.74
N HIS A 166 -28.10 6.76 26.04
CA HIS A 166 -27.18 7.77 25.50
C HIS A 166 -25.76 7.66 26.09
N ARG A 167 -25.64 7.33 27.39
CA ARG A 167 -24.32 7.17 28.02
C ARG A 167 -23.61 5.93 27.51
N ASP A 168 -24.34 4.85 27.29
CA ASP A 168 -23.75 3.62 26.80
C ASP A 168 -23.33 3.77 25.32
N VAL A 169 -24.06 4.58 24.52
CA VAL A 169 -23.69 4.97 23.14
C VAL A 169 -22.42 5.80 23.08
N GLU A 170 -22.28 6.79 23.96
CA GLU A 170 -21.08 7.62 24.03
C GLU A 170 -19.81 6.79 24.36
N GLU A 171 -19.94 5.73 25.18
CA GLU A 171 -18.83 4.80 25.45
C GLU A 171 -18.42 3.98 24.21
N LEU A 172 -19.39 3.54 23.40
CA LEU A 172 -19.14 2.81 22.16
C LEU A 172 -18.54 3.72 21.08
N GLU A 173 -19.04 4.95 20.96
CA GLU A 173 -18.50 5.98 20.07
C GLU A 173 -17.02 6.24 20.35
N MET A 174 -16.65 6.47 21.62
CA MET A 174 -15.24 6.66 22.02
C MET A 174 -14.35 5.46 21.66
N LEU A 175 -14.87 4.23 21.77
CA LEU A 175 -14.14 3.02 21.38
C LEU A 175 -13.93 2.97 19.87
N LEU A 176 -14.99 3.14 19.09
CA LEU A 176 -14.96 3.11 17.63
C LEU A 176 -14.07 4.23 17.07
N GLU A 177 -14.13 5.45 17.64
CA GLU A 177 -13.25 6.57 17.28
C GLU A 177 -11.76 6.22 17.47
N ALA A 178 -11.40 5.57 18.59
CA ALA A 178 -10.02 5.18 18.84
C ALA A 178 -9.50 4.21 17.76
N TYR A 179 -10.33 3.24 17.38
CA TYR A 179 -10.02 2.31 16.29
C TYR A 179 -10.03 2.98 14.91
N PHE A 180 -10.91 3.95 14.67
CA PHE A 180 -10.98 4.73 13.44
C PHE A 180 -9.68 5.51 13.22
N VAL A 181 -9.21 6.20 14.26
CA VAL A 181 -7.93 6.90 14.23
C VAL A 181 -6.76 5.92 14.00
N GLN A 182 -6.82 4.71 14.58
CA GLN A 182 -5.77 3.70 14.38
C GLN A 182 -5.73 3.16 12.94
N ILE A 183 -6.88 2.81 12.36
CA ILE A 183 -6.96 2.28 11.00
C ILE A 183 -6.66 3.38 9.97
N ASP A 184 -7.12 4.61 10.19
CA ASP A 184 -6.82 5.75 9.34
C ASP A 184 -5.32 6.11 9.39
N GLY A 185 -4.71 6.06 10.58
CA GLY A 185 -3.26 6.18 10.72
C GLY A 185 -2.49 5.10 9.94
N THR A 186 -3.04 3.89 9.85
CA THR A 186 -2.45 2.80 9.04
C THR A 186 -2.68 3.05 7.54
N PHE A 187 -3.87 3.51 7.15
CA PHE A 187 -4.19 3.89 5.78
C PHE A 187 -3.27 5.00 5.26
N ASN A 188 -3.03 6.04 6.05
CA ASN A 188 -2.16 7.15 5.69
C ASN A 188 -0.72 6.69 5.44
N LYS A 189 -0.19 5.79 6.26
CA LYS A 189 1.15 5.19 6.03
C LYS A 189 1.20 4.39 4.74
N LEU A 190 0.18 3.56 4.47
CA LEU A 190 0.09 2.80 3.22
C LEU A 190 -0.05 3.71 2.00
N SER A 191 -0.78 4.83 2.13
CA SER A 191 -0.90 5.85 1.09
C SER A 191 0.45 6.50 0.77
N THR A 192 1.22 6.89 1.79
CA THR A 192 2.59 7.40 1.60
C THR A 192 3.52 6.36 0.98
N LEU A 193 3.43 5.10 1.41
CA LEU A 193 4.22 4.02 0.82
C LEU A 193 3.85 3.78 -0.65
N ARG A 194 2.57 3.91 -0.99
CA ARG A 194 2.08 3.79 -2.36
C ARG A 194 2.61 4.91 -3.24
N GLU A 195 2.54 6.16 -2.77
CA GLU A 195 3.13 7.30 -3.47
C GLU A 195 4.63 7.05 -3.74
N TYR A 196 5.38 6.59 -2.74
CA TYR A 196 6.80 6.26 -2.89
C TYR A 196 7.07 5.13 -3.91
N VAL A 197 6.22 4.09 -3.95
CA VAL A 197 6.31 3.00 -4.93
C VAL A 197 5.98 3.51 -6.34
N ASP A 198 4.93 4.32 -6.48
CA ASP A 198 4.50 4.89 -7.76
C ASP A 198 5.56 5.88 -8.30
N ASP A 199 6.14 6.74 -7.46
CA ASP A 199 7.28 7.61 -7.81
C ASP A 199 8.49 6.81 -8.30
N THR A 200 8.77 5.68 -7.63
CA THR A 200 9.88 4.81 -8.02
C THR A 200 9.60 4.12 -9.36
N GLU A 201 8.36 3.71 -9.62
CA GLU A 201 7.95 3.14 -10.91
C GLU A 201 8.14 4.15 -12.05
N ASP A 202 7.69 5.40 -11.85
CA ASP A 202 7.87 6.47 -12.83
C ASP A 202 9.36 6.76 -13.08
N TYR A 203 10.18 6.82 -12.03
CA TYR A 203 11.63 6.96 -12.16
C TYR A 203 12.25 5.82 -12.98
N ILE A 204 11.87 4.58 -12.70
CA ILE A 204 12.38 3.41 -13.43
C ILE A 204 11.92 3.44 -14.88
N ASN A 205 10.68 3.85 -15.15
CA ASN A 205 10.16 3.95 -16.50
C ASN A 205 10.97 4.95 -17.33
N ILE A 206 11.23 6.14 -16.77
CA ILE A 206 12.10 7.15 -17.39
C ILE A 206 13.52 6.59 -17.63
N MET A 207 14.09 5.87 -16.66
CA MET A 207 15.42 5.28 -16.80
C MET A 207 15.46 4.16 -17.86
N LEU A 208 14.42 3.32 -17.93
CA LEU A 208 14.30 2.27 -18.94
C LEU A 208 14.17 2.87 -20.33
N ASP A 209 13.40 3.95 -20.49
CA ASP A 209 13.28 4.67 -21.74
C ASP A 209 14.62 5.25 -22.20
N ASP A 210 15.43 5.82 -21.30
CA ASP A 210 16.80 6.26 -21.62
C ASP A 210 17.67 5.09 -22.12
N LYS A 211 17.61 3.92 -21.45
CA LYS A 211 18.35 2.73 -21.89
C LYS A 211 17.86 2.21 -23.24
N GLN A 212 16.56 2.18 -23.48
CA GLN A 212 15.99 1.77 -24.76
C GLN A 212 16.39 2.74 -25.88
N ASN A 213 16.35 4.05 -25.60
CA ASN A 213 16.79 5.07 -26.53
C ASN A 213 18.28 4.91 -26.89
N HIS A 214 19.13 4.63 -25.89
CA HIS A 214 20.54 4.34 -26.13
C HIS A 214 20.75 3.04 -26.95
N LEU A 215 19.98 1.98 -26.69
CA LEU A 215 20.05 0.74 -27.48
C LEU A 215 19.61 0.96 -28.92
N LEU A 216 18.53 1.72 -29.14
CA LEU A 216 18.06 2.08 -30.47
C LEU A 216 19.12 2.91 -31.22
N GLN A 217 19.72 3.88 -30.55
CA GLN A 217 20.80 4.70 -31.12
C GLN A 217 22.02 3.85 -31.50
N MET A 218 22.46 2.93 -30.63
CA MET A 218 23.53 1.98 -30.92
C MET A 218 23.18 1.07 -32.10
N GLY A 219 21.93 0.60 -32.19
CA GLY A 219 21.43 -0.19 -33.31
C GLY A 219 21.49 0.56 -34.64
N VAL A 220 21.11 1.84 -34.66
CA VAL A 220 21.23 2.70 -35.85
C VAL A 220 22.69 2.92 -36.23
N MET A 221 23.56 3.16 -35.25
CA MET A 221 25.01 3.30 -35.48
C MET A 221 25.64 2.03 -36.07
N LEU A 222 25.25 0.84 -35.60
CA LEU A 222 25.71 -0.44 -36.13
C LEU A 222 25.13 -0.73 -37.52
N SER A 223 23.87 -0.40 -37.76
CA SER A 223 23.22 -0.59 -39.07
C SER A 223 23.89 0.27 -40.15
N THR A 224 24.20 1.53 -39.84
CA THR A 224 24.94 2.43 -40.74
C THR A 224 26.37 1.95 -40.99
N MET A 225 27.06 1.43 -39.97
CA MET A 225 28.36 0.77 -40.13
C MET A 225 28.26 -0.43 -41.07
N THR A 226 27.26 -1.29 -40.87
CA THR A 226 27.02 -2.49 -41.69
C THR A 226 26.71 -2.13 -43.14
N LEU A 227 25.95 -1.06 -43.38
CA LEU A 227 25.68 -0.56 -44.74
C LEU A 227 26.97 -0.18 -45.46
N ILE A 228 27.83 0.62 -44.82
CA ILE A 228 29.10 1.06 -45.42
C ILE A 228 30.02 -0.13 -45.70
N VAL A 229 30.15 -1.05 -44.73
CA VAL A 229 30.94 -2.27 -44.93
C VAL A 229 30.34 -3.12 -46.06
N GLY A 230 29.01 -3.26 -46.14
CA GLY A 230 28.34 -3.96 -47.22
C GLY A 230 28.64 -3.39 -48.61
N ALA A 231 28.66 -2.06 -48.74
CA ALA A 231 29.04 -1.40 -49.99
C ALA A 231 30.51 -1.70 -50.38
N LEU A 232 31.42 -1.73 -49.41
CA LEU A 232 32.82 -2.12 -49.63
C LEU A 232 32.96 -3.59 -50.03
N VAL A 233 32.21 -4.49 -49.41
CA VAL A 233 32.18 -5.92 -49.74
C VAL A 233 31.67 -6.13 -51.17
N VAL A 234 30.63 -5.41 -51.60
CA VAL A 234 30.14 -5.48 -52.99
C VAL A 234 31.19 -4.98 -53.97
N MET A 235 31.87 -3.85 -53.67
CA MET A 235 32.97 -3.37 -54.52
C MET A 235 34.12 -4.38 -54.60
N ALA A 236 34.59 -4.88 -53.46
CA ALA A 236 35.67 -5.88 -53.41
C ALA A 236 35.27 -7.18 -54.12
N GLY A 237 34.02 -7.62 -53.94
CA GLY A 237 33.45 -8.78 -54.63
C GLY A 237 33.43 -8.59 -56.15
N ALA A 238 32.97 -7.42 -56.63
CA ALA A 238 32.96 -7.10 -58.06
C ALA A 238 34.35 -7.18 -58.71
N PHE A 239 35.38 -6.70 -58.02
CA PHE A 239 36.77 -6.78 -58.49
C PHE A 239 37.44 -8.14 -58.23
N GLY A 240 36.94 -8.94 -57.30
CA GLY A 240 37.44 -10.28 -56.96
C GLY A 240 36.80 -11.43 -57.73
N MET A 241 35.70 -11.17 -58.46
CA MET A 241 35.10 -12.16 -59.36
C MET A 241 36.09 -12.50 -60.49
N ASN A 242 36.13 -13.77 -60.88
CA ASN A 242 36.99 -14.33 -61.94
C ASN A 242 36.58 -13.84 -63.34
N ILE A 243 36.61 -12.53 -63.56
CA ILE A 243 36.32 -11.87 -64.83
C ILE A 243 37.66 -11.39 -65.38
N ASN A 244 37.99 -11.81 -66.60
CA ASN A 244 39.24 -11.46 -67.26
C ASN A 244 39.22 -9.97 -67.66
N ILE A 245 39.64 -9.11 -66.73
CA ILE A 245 39.75 -7.67 -66.94
C ILE A 245 41.09 -7.43 -67.67
N GLN A 246 41.06 -6.71 -68.80
CA GLN A 246 42.24 -6.39 -69.62
C GLN A 246 43.36 -5.62 -68.87
N LEU A 247 43.15 -5.28 -67.59
CA LEU A 247 44.14 -4.71 -66.68
C LEU A 247 45.12 -5.75 -66.08
N PHE A 248 44.81 -7.06 -66.21
CA PHE A 248 45.62 -8.19 -65.72
C PHE A 248 46.21 -9.08 -66.83
N ASN A 249 45.85 -8.86 -68.10
CA ASN A 249 46.38 -9.59 -69.26
C ASN A 249 47.67 -8.95 -69.79
N GLY A 250 48.68 -8.87 -68.92
CA GLY A 250 50.05 -8.68 -69.39
C GLY A 250 50.72 -10.03 -69.52
N ASP A 251 51.18 -10.37 -70.72
CA ASP A 251 51.92 -11.61 -70.98
C ASP A 251 53.30 -11.61 -70.28
N THR A 252 53.75 -10.43 -69.83
CA THR A 252 55.03 -10.16 -69.18
C THR A 252 54.91 -10.18 -67.63
N PRO A 253 55.84 -10.82 -66.88
CA PRO A 253 55.78 -10.86 -65.40
C PRO A 253 55.75 -9.47 -64.73
N ALA A 254 56.31 -8.43 -65.38
CA ALA A 254 56.28 -7.05 -64.90
C ALA A 254 54.88 -6.41 -64.95
N GLU A 255 54.02 -6.82 -65.88
CA GLU A 255 52.67 -6.26 -66.05
C GLU A 255 51.65 -6.93 -65.12
N LYS A 256 51.85 -8.22 -64.79
CA LYS A 256 51.07 -8.91 -63.74
C LYS A 256 51.30 -8.30 -62.36
N GLU A 257 52.53 -7.89 -62.05
CA GLU A 257 52.85 -7.19 -60.80
C GLU A 257 52.16 -5.81 -60.74
N ALA A 258 52.07 -5.11 -61.88
CA ALA A 258 51.37 -3.84 -61.99
C ALA A 258 49.84 -3.97 -61.83
N GLY A 259 49.23 -5.02 -62.38
CA GLY A 259 47.80 -5.31 -62.21
C GLY A 259 47.41 -5.59 -60.76
N MET A 260 48.21 -6.42 -60.07
CA MET A 260 48.00 -6.72 -58.65
C MET A 260 48.19 -5.49 -57.76
N ARG A 261 49.20 -4.65 -58.03
CA ARG A 261 49.37 -3.37 -57.30
C ARG A 261 48.18 -2.43 -57.52
N ARG A 262 47.65 -2.32 -58.75
CA ARG A 262 46.49 -1.46 -59.05
C ARG A 262 45.22 -1.91 -58.35
N PHE A 263 44.96 -3.22 -58.30
CA PHE A 263 43.86 -3.79 -57.52
C PHE A 263 44.00 -3.54 -56.02
N LEU A 264 45.21 -3.72 -55.49
CA LEU A 264 45.48 -3.46 -54.08
C LEU A 264 45.31 -1.97 -53.73
N PHE A 265 45.70 -1.06 -54.62
CA PHE A 265 45.44 0.37 -54.47
C PHE A 265 43.96 0.74 -54.60
N THR A 266 43.16 0.13 -55.48
CA THR A 266 41.72 0.42 -55.60
C THR A 266 40.92 -0.13 -54.43
N VAL A 267 41.19 -1.36 -53.99
CA VAL A 267 40.53 -1.94 -52.80
C VAL A 267 41.00 -1.26 -51.52
N GLY A 268 42.30 -0.98 -51.40
CA GLY A 268 42.86 -0.21 -50.28
C GLY A 268 42.32 1.22 -50.22
N GLY A 269 42.24 1.91 -51.36
CA GLY A 269 41.66 3.24 -51.46
C GLY A 269 40.16 3.25 -51.15
N GLY A 270 39.41 2.25 -51.62
CA GLY A 270 37.99 2.09 -51.33
C GLY A 270 37.73 1.84 -49.84
N THR A 271 38.49 0.96 -49.20
CA THR A 271 38.38 0.69 -47.76
C THR A 271 38.73 1.91 -46.91
N ILE A 272 39.84 2.59 -47.22
CA ILE A 272 40.23 3.85 -46.54
C ILE A 272 39.17 4.94 -46.75
N GLY A 273 38.64 5.08 -47.96
CA GLY A 273 37.57 6.04 -48.29
C GLY A 273 36.27 5.73 -47.57
N GLY A 274 35.90 4.45 -47.42
CA GLY A 274 34.72 4.03 -46.66
C GLY A 274 34.85 4.31 -45.16
N ILE A 275 36.01 4.06 -44.57
CA ILE A 275 36.31 4.42 -43.18
C ILE A 275 36.24 5.94 -42.99
N PHE A 276 36.79 6.72 -43.92
CA PHE A 276 36.75 8.18 -43.88
C PHE A 276 35.32 8.73 -43.99
N LEU A 277 34.50 8.18 -44.90
CA LEU A 277 33.08 8.53 -45.01
C LEU A 277 32.29 8.19 -43.73
N TYR A 278 32.58 7.06 -43.09
CA TYR A 278 31.96 6.69 -41.82
C TYR A 278 32.29 7.67 -40.70
N VAL A 279 33.56 8.08 -40.58
CA VAL A 279 33.99 9.06 -39.58
C VAL A 279 33.35 10.43 -39.84
N ILE A 280 33.26 10.86 -41.10
CA ILE A 280 32.55 12.08 -41.48
C ILE A 280 31.07 11.99 -41.11
N ALA A 281 30.41 10.88 -41.43
CA ALA A 281 29.01 10.66 -41.09
C ALA A 281 28.77 10.76 -39.58
N ILE A 282 29.57 10.05 -38.76
CA ILE A 282 29.46 10.12 -37.29
C ILE A 282 29.69 11.54 -36.77
N THR A 283 30.72 12.24 -37.29
CA THR A 283 31.05 13.60 -36.87
C THR A 283 29.92 14.56 -37.21
N TRP A 284 29.27 14.38 -38.37
CA TRP A 284 28.12 15.17 -38.78
C TRP A 284 26.89 14.88 -37.91
N TYR A 285 26.63 13.61 -37.58
CA TYR A 285 25.56 13.22 -36.66
C TYR A 285 25.75 13.83 -35.26
N LYS A 286 26.96 13.76 -34.69
CA LYS A 286 27.27 14.37 -33.38
C LYS A 286 27.08 15.89 -33.40
N LYS A 287 27.53 16.57 -34.47
CA LYS A 287 27.45 18.03 -34.56
C LYS A 287 26.02 18.53 -34.77
N LYS A 288 25.19 17.77 -35.49
CA LYS A 288 23.78 18.12 -35.72
C LYS A 288 22.91 17.88 -34.48
N TRP A 289 23.27 16.89 -33.65
CA TRP A 289 22.61 16.63 -32.37
C TRP A 289 22.94 17.68 -31.29
N LEU A 290 24.15 18.24 -31.29
CA LEU A 290 24.55 19.33 -30.37
C LEU A 290 23.86 20.70 -30.62
N LEU A 291 23.13 20.84 -31.72
CA LEU A 291 22.46 22.09 -32.12
C LEU A 291 20.96 22.09 -31.86
N GLN A 292 20.45 21.09 -31.12
CA GLN A 292 19.03 20.93 -30.81
C GLN A 292 18.81 20.78 -29.32
#